data_AF-A0A1J3I9K9-F1
#
_entry.id   AF-A0A1J3I9K9-F1
#
_cell.length_a   1.000
_cell.length_b   1.000
_cell.length_c   1.000
_cell.angle_alpha   90.00
_cell.angle_beta   90.00
_cell.angle_gamma   90.00
#
_symmetry.space_group_name_H-M   'P 1'
#
loop_
_entity.id
_entity.type
_entity.pdbx_description
1 polymer ?
#
loop_
_entity_poly.entity_id
_entity_poly.type
_entity_poly.pdbx_seq_one_letter_code
_entity_poly.pdbx_strand_id
1 'polypeptide(L)'
;VQDLLKVAMQVLTTDNEENGLICIRIIFDLLRNFRPALESEVQPFLDFVCKIYQNFRLMVSHSFENVKIEEVKPVEISSPSDQSLSLTAHSRNGKINPSTLSFKIVTESPLVVMFLFQLYGKLIQSNIPNLLPLMVAAISVPGPDKVSSHLKTQFIELKGAQVKTVSFLTYLLKSCAEYIRPHEESICKSIVNLLVTCSDSASIRKELLVSLKQVLGTDFKRGLFPLIDTLLEERVLVGTGQACFESLRPLAYSLLAEIVHHVRADLSLSQLSRIIYLFSRNMHDSTLSLNIHTTCARLMLNLVEPIFEKGVDQQSM
;
A
#
# COMPACT_ATOMS: atom_id res chain seq x y z
N VAL A 1 -27.82 7.56 20.53
CA VAL A 1 -26.66 7.64 19.60
C VAL A 1 -25.40 7.07 20.22
N GLN A 2 -25.02 7.50 21.44
CA GLN A 2 -23.85 6.94 22.13
C GLN A 2 -23.96 5.41 22.35
N ASP A 3 -25.13 4.90 22.74
CA ASP A 3 -25.33 3.45 22.91
C ASP A 3 -25.14 2.67 21.60
N LEU A 4 -25.58 3.23 20.47
CA LEU A 4 -25.36 2.62 19.16
C LEU A 4 -23.89 2.56 18.81
N LEU A 5 -23.11 3.61 19.12
CA LEU A 5 -21.67 3.61 18.91
C LEU A 5 -20.98 2.55 19.77
N LYS A 6 -21.36 2.41 21.03
CA LYS A 6 -20.82 1.38 21.94
C LYS A 6 -21.14 -0.03 21.47
N VAL A 7 -22.37 -0.28 21.03
CA VAL A 7 -22.77 -1.56 20.44
C VAL A 7 -21.97 -1.84 19.17
N ALA A 8 -21.84 -0.86 18.26
CA ALA A 8 -21.04 -1.03 17.05
C ALA A 8 -19.56 -1.31 17.35
N MET A 9 -18.98 -0.63 18.35
CA MET A 9 -17.61 -0.90 18.82
C MET A 9 -17.48 -2.31 19.40
N GLN A 10 -18.46 -2.77 20.19
CA GLN A 10 -18.46 -4.12 20.74
C GLN A 10 -18.49 -5.16 19.61
N VAL A 11 -19.44 -5.05 18.68
CA VAL A 11 -19.58 -5.96 17.53
C VAL A 11 -18.31 -5.96 16.69
N LEU A 12 -17.71 -4.80 16.42
CA LEU A 12 -16.45 -4.66 15.70
C LEU A 12 -15.29 -5.42 16.39
N THR A 13 -15.33 -5.60 17.71
CA THR A 13 -14.26 -6.29 18.46
C THR A 13 -14.51 -7.78 18.66
N THR A 14 -15.76 -8.23 18.70
CA THR A 14 -16.11 -9.60 19.11
C THR A 14 -16.68 -10.46 17.99
N ASP A 15 -17.25 -9.85 16.96
CA ASP A 15 -18.00 -10.56 15.93
C ASP A 15 -17.15 -10.85 14.68
N ASN A 16 -17.82 -11.29 13.63
CA ASN A 16 -17.23 -11.67 12.36
C ASN A 16 -16.91 -10.50 11.43
N GLU A 17 -16.11 -10.78 10.39
CA GLU A 17 -15.71 -9.82 9.36
C GLU A 17 -16.88 -9.02 8.75
N GLU A 18 -17.97 -9.67 8.33
CA GLU A 18 -19.09 -9.02 7.66
C GLU A 18 -19.79 -8.01 8.58
N ASN A 19 -20.08 -8.42 9.82
CA ASN A 19 -20.65 -7.54 10.84
C ASN A 19 -19.69 -6.41 11.20
N GLY A 20 -18.39 -6.69 11.28
CA GLY A 20 -17.34 -5.69 11.53
C GLY A 20 -17.28 -4.62 10.45
N LEU A 21 -17.42 -5.00 9.16
CA LEU A 21 -17.38 -4.05 8.04
C LEU A 21 -18.57 -3.09 8.04
N ILE A 22 -19.74 -3.56 8.47
CA ILE A 22 -20.90 -2.70 8.66
C ILE A 22 -20.65 -1.77 9.86
N CYS A 23 -20.15 -2.34 10.97
CA CYS A 23 -19.91 -1.58 12.19
C CYS A 23 -18.88 -0.47 12.01
N ILE A 24 -17.77 -0.69 11.29
CA ILE A 24 -16.76 0.36 11.08
C ILE A 24 -17.32 1.55 10.27
N ARG A 25 -18.22 1.29 9.31
CA ARG A 25 -18.92 2.35 8.55
C ARG A 25 -19.90 3.12 9.44
N ILE A 26 -20.67 2.41 10.26
CA ILE A 26 -21.56 3.04 11.25
C ILE A 26 -20.74 3.91 12.22
N ILE A 27 -19.64 3.38 12.77
CA ILE A 27 -18.74 4.12 13.66
C ILE A 27 -18.22 5.39 13.00
N PHE A 28 -17.75 5.29 11.75
CA PHE A 28 -17.28 6.44 10.98
C PHE A 28 -18.36 7.52 10.83
N ASP A 29 -19.57 7.15 10.41
CA ASP A 29 -20.68 8.09 10.22
C ASP A 29 -21.13 8.72 11.54
N LEU A 30 -21.13 7.97 12.63
CA LEU A 30 -21.47 8.48 13.97
C LEU A 30 -20.43 9.49 14.46
N LEU A 31 -19.14 9.13 14.42
CA LEU A 31 -18.03 10.00 14.87
C LEU A 31 -17.86 11.26 14.00
N ARG A 32 -18.30 11.19 12.74
CA ARG A 32 -18.35 12.33 11.81
C ARG A 32 -19.47 13.31 12.14
N ASN A 33 -20.70 12.82 12.33
CA ASN A 33 -21.88 13.68 12.34
C ASN A 33 -22.29 14.18 13.73
N PHE A 34 -21.96 13.46 14.81
CA PHE A 34 -22.50 13.75 16.16
C PHE A 34 -21.46 14.37 17.09
N ARG A 35 -20.98 15.55 16.71
CA ARG A 35 -19.97 16.30 17.46
C ARG A 35 -20.56 17.43 18.28
N PRO A 36 -19.97 17.74 19.46
CA PRO A 36 -18.83 17.07 20.11
C PRO A 36 -19.22 15.85 20.97
N ALA A 37 -20.50 15.46 20.97
CA ALA A 37 -21.08 14.51 21.90
C ALA A 37 -20.39 13.12 21.98
N LEU A 38 -19.69 12.69 20.93
CA LEU A 38 -19.02 11.39 20.85
C LEU A 38 -17.49 11.47 20.91
N GLU A 39 -16.90 12.62 21.29
CA GLU A 39 -15.44 12.79 21.36
C GLU A 39 -14.78 11.79 22.34
N SER A 40 -15.43 11.48 23.46
CA SER A 40 -14.92 10.50 24.43
C SER A 40 -14.82 9.08 23.88
N GLU A 41 -15.54 8.77 22.81
CA GLU A 41 -15.58 7.44 22.18
C GLU A 41 -14.55 7.32 21.03
N VAL A 42 -13.81 8.39 20.72
CA VAL A 42 -12.76 8.38 19.68
C VAL A 42 -11.54 7.56 20.13
N GLN A 43 -11.09 7.72 21.37
CA GLN A 43 -9.91 7.01 21.89
C GLN A 43 -10.11 5.48 21.90
N PRO A 44 -11.26 4.93 22.37
CA PRO A 44 -11.55 3.50 22.24
C PRO A 44 -11.41 2.94 20.81
N PHE A 45 -11.80 3.71 19.80
CA PHE A 45 -11.59 3.31 18.40
C PHE A 45 -10.11 3.31 18.01
N LEU A 46 -9.34 4.33 18.41
CA LEU A 46 -7.89 4.35 18.16
C LEU A 46 -7.16 3.20 18.86
N ASP A 47 -7.58 2.83 20.06
CA ASP A 47 -7.04 1.69 20.81
C ASP A 47 -7.33 0.36 20.09
N PHE A 48 -8.54 0.21 19.54
CA PHE A 48 -8.89 -0.92 18.68
C PHE A 48 -8.00 -1.00 17.45
N VAL A 49 -7.75 0.12 16.76
CA VAL A 49 -6.87 0.16 15.59
C VAL A 49 -5.44 -0.24 15.98
N CYS A 50 -4.92 0.26 17.11
CA CYS A 50 -3.62 -0.17 17.64
C CYS A 50 -3.57 -1.68 17.85
N LYS A 51 -4.61 -2.27 18.46
CA LYS A 51 -4.70 -3.72 18.69
C LYS A 51 -4.70 -4.53 17.40
N ILE A 52 -5.39 -4.06 16.35
CA ILE A 52 -5.37 -4.72 15.04
C ILE A 52 -3.96 -4.72 14.45
N TYR A 53 -3.25 -3.58 14.47
CA TYR A 53 -1.90 -3.52 13.92
C TYR A 53 -0.87 -4.31 14.75
N GLN A 54 -1.03 -4.37 16.08
CA GLN A 54 -0.24 -5.26 16.95
C GLN A 54 -0.38 -6.74 16.52
N ASN A 55 -1.59 -7.14 16.14
CA ASN A 55 -1.88 -8.51 15.71
C ASN A 55 -1.65 -8.75 14.21
N PHE A 56 -1.20 -7.75 13.44
CA PHE A 56 -1.14 -7.84 11.97
C PHE A 56 -0.25 -8.99 11.49
N ARG A 57 0.91 -9.20 12.11
CA ARG A 57 1.78 -10.34 11.76
C ARG A 57 1.09 -11.68 12.02
N LEU A 58 0.39 -11.82 13.14
CA LEU A 58 -0.37 -13.04 13.46
C LEU A 58 -1.52 -13.25 12.47
N MET A 59 -2.18 -12.17 12.05
CA MET A 59 -3.23 -12.19 11.02
C MET A 59 -2.69 -12.74 9.69
N VAL A 60 -1.49 -12.32 9.26
CA VAL A 60 -0.81 -12.86 8.07
C VAL A 60 -0.50 -14.34 8.25
N SER A 61 0.16 -14.74 9.34
CA SER A 61 0.46 -16.15 9.60
C SER A 61 -0.81 -17.02 9.62
N HIS A 62 -1.86 -16.60 10.32
CA HIS A 62 -3.12 -17.35 10.38
C HIS A 62 -3.80 -17.50 9.01
N SER A 63 -3.68 -16.49 8.14
CA SER A 63 -4.31 -16.48 6.82
C SER A 63 -3.58 -17.39 5.82
N PHE A 64 -2.26 -17.51 5.90
CA PHE A 64 -1.45 -18.21 4.89
C PHE A 64 -0.76 -19.50 5.40
N GLU A 65 -0.58 -19.70 6.71
CA GLU A 65 0.07 -20.90 7.27
C GLU A 65 -0.92 -22.03 7.60
N ASN A 66 -2.13 -21.70 8.07
CA ASN A 66 -3.15 -22.71 8.42
C ASN A 66 -3.62 -23.56 7.22
N VAL A 67 -3.35 -23.09 6.01
CA VAL A 67 -3.73 -23.78 4.77
C VAL A 67 -2.76 -24.92 4.43
N LYS A 68 -1.49 -24.84 4.89
CA LYS A 68 -0.50 -25.91 4.69
C LYS A 68 -0.85 -27.21 5.43
N ILE A 69 -1.67 -27.13 6.48
CA ILE A 69 -2.06 -28.29 7.30
C ILE A 69 -3.28 -29.00 6.71
N GLU A 70 -4.16 -28.30 5.99
CA GLU A 70 -5.36 -28.89 5.36
C GLU A 70 -5.06 -29.63 4.05
N GLU A 71 -3.96 -29.31 3.34
CA GLU A 71 -3.57 -29.98 2.09
C GLU A 71 -3.03 -31.43 2.27
N VAL A 72 -2.84 -31.93 3.50
CA VAL A 72 -2.21 -33.24 3.76
C VAL A 72 -3.22 -34.38 4.03
N LYS A 73 -4.54 -34.17 3.90
CA LYS A 73 -5.52 -35.26 4.00
C LYS A 73 -5.95 -35.75 2.61
N PRO A 74 -5.63 -37.00 2.20
CA PRO A 74 -6.20 -37.59 1.00
C PRO A 74 -7.70 -37.77 1.21
N VAL A 75 -8.51 -37.11 0.38
CA VAL A 75 -9.96 -37.29 0.35
C VAL A 75 -10.26 -38.58 -0.41
N GLU A 76 -10.71 -39.62 0.29
CA GLU A 76 -11.32 -40.80 -0.33
C GLU A 76 -12.67 -40.42 -0.95
N ILE A 77 -12.87 -40.86 -2.19
CA ILE A 77 -14.02 -40.56 -3.03
C ILE A 77 -15.19 -41.46 -2.64
N SER A 78 -16.32 -40.86 -2.28
CA SER A 78 -17.64 -41.49 -2.42
C SER A 78 -18.72 -40.44 -2.68
N SER A 79 -19.31 -40.49 -3.88
CA SER A 79 -20.57 -39.83 -4.28
C SER A 79 -21.75 -40.84 -4.07
N PRO A 80 -23.06 -40.51 -4.24
CA PRO A 80 -23.65 -39.37 -4.97
C PRO A 80 -24.95 -38.70 -4.42
N SER A 81 -25.34 -37.61 -5.11
CA SER A 81 -26.67 -36.99 -5.30
C SER A 81 -27.33 -36.16 -4.18
N ASP A 82 -27.52 -34.85 -4.41
CA ASP A 82 -28.84 -34.29 -4.79
C ASP A 82 -28.78 -32.81 -5.17
N GLN A 83 -29.64 -32.44 -6.14
CA GLN A 83 -29.75 -31.14 -6.77
C GLN A 83 -30.42 -30.10 -5.85
N SER A 84 -29.80 -28.94 -5.64
CA SER A 84 -30.53 -27.68 -5.43
C SER A 84 -29.70 -26.44 -5.77
N LEU A 85 -30.26 -25.69 -6.72
CA LEU A 85 -30.18 -24.26 -7.02
C LEU A 85 -28.98 -23.44 -6.51
N SER A 86 -28.28 -22.89 -7.50
CA SER A 86 -27.22 -21.88 -7.45
C SER A 86 -27.57 -20.64 -6.63
N LEU A 87 -26.84 -20.44 -5.53
CA LEU A 87 -26.47 -19.12 -5.01
C LEU A 87 -24.96 -19.15 -4.77
N THR A 88 -24.25 -18.19 -5.38
CA THR A 88 -22.81 -18.00 -5.29
C THR A 88 -22.41 -17.57 -3.88
N ALA A 89 -22.41 -18.52 -2.95
CA ALA A 89 -21.67 -18.43 -1.70
C ALA A 89 -20.42 -19.29 -1.88
N HIS A 90 -19.26 -18.66 -2.08
CA HIS A 90 -17.97 -19.32 -1.86
C HIS A 90 -17.81 -19.52 -0.35
N SER A 91 -18.61 -20.45 0.18
CA SER A 91 -18.63 -20.85 1.56
C SER A 91 -17.37 -21.66 1.82
N ARG A 92 -16.37 -21.01 2.40
CA ARG A 92 -15.32 -21.67 3.18
C ARG A 92 -16.04 -22.51 4.23
N ASN A 93 -15.72 -23.80 4.34
CA ASN A 93 -16.23 -24.69 5.39
C ASN A 93 -16.23 -24.00 6.78
N GLY A 94 -17.37 -23.42 7.17
CA GLY A 94 -17.76 -23.02 8.54
C GLY A 94 -16.89 -22.02 9.32
N LYS A 95 -15.67 -21.66 8.90
CA LYS A 95 -14.79 -20.75 9.66
C LYS A 95 -14.95 -19.31 9.19
N ILE A 96 -15.84 -18.60 9.87
CA ILE A 96 -16.01 -17.16 9.71
C ILE A 96 -14.83 -16.46 10.41
N ASN A 97 -14.09 -15.62 9.68
CA ASN A 97 -12.97 -14.87 10.26
C ASN A 97 -13.51 -13.81 11.24
N PRO A 98 -12.91 -13.65 12.43
CA PRO A 98 -13.26 -12.56 13.33
C PRO A 98 -12.84 -11.21 12.73
N SER A 99 -13.57 -10.12 13.01
CA SER A 99 -13.25 -8.78 12.48
C SER A 99 -11.82 -8.34 12.85
N THR A 100 -11.32 -8.78 14.00
CA THR A 100 -9.96 -8.49 14.51
C THR A 100 -8.84 -9.14 13.70
N LEU A 101 -9.15 -10.14 12.86
CA LEU A 101 -8.21 -10.82 11.96
C LEU A 101 -8.55 -10.59 10.48
N SER A 102 -9.27 -9.50 10.16
CA SER A 102 -9.67 -9.16 8.78
C SER A 102 -8.78 -8.09 8.15
N PHE A 103 -8.20 -8.40 6.99
CA PHE A 103 -7.51 -7.41 6.16
C PHE A 103 -8.46 -6.32 5.64
N LYS A 104 -9.75 -6.62 5.44
CA LYS A 104 -10.73 -5.63 4.99
C LYS A 104 -10.98 -4.57 6.06
N ILE A 105 -11.03 -4.96 7.33
CA ILE A 105 -11.12 -4.02 8.46
C ILE A 105 -9.86 -3.14 8.54
N VAL A 106 -8.67 -3.73 8.35
CA VAL A 106 -7.42 -2.96 8.26
C VAL A 106 -7.45 -1.98 7.08
N THR A 107 -8.04 -2.36 5.96
CA THR A 107 -8.14 -1.51 4.76
C THR A 107 -8.96 -0.24 5.01
N GLU A 108 -10.05 -0.32 5.77
CA GLU A 108 -10.92 0.82 6.09
C GLU A 108 -10.37 1.69 7.23
N SER A 109 -9.58 1.10 8.16
CA SER A 109 -9.13 1.76 9.39
C SER A 109 -8.31 3.05 9.17
N PRO A 110 -7.30 3.11 8.27
CA PRO A 110 -6.49 4.30 8.05
C PRO A 110 -7.29 5.53 7.63
N LEU A 111 -8.34 5.35 6.82
CA LEU A 111 -9.18 6.46 6.38
C LEU A 111 -9.97 7.06 7.55
N VAL A 112 -10.51 6.20 8.42
CA VAL A 112 -11.21 6.62 9.63
C VAL A 112 -10.25 7.35 10.57
N VAL A 113 -9.06 6.80 10.82
CA VAL A 113 -8.03 7.45 11.66
C VAL A 113 -7.61 8.79 11.10
N MET A 114 -7.34 8.88 9.80
CA MET A 114 -7.00 10.14 9.13
C MET A 114 -8.07 11.20 9.37
N PHE A 115 -9.33 10.82 9.16
CA PHE A 115 -10.47 11.70 9.38
C PHE A 115 -10.57 12.13 10.84
N LEU A 116 -10.44 11.21 11.80
CA LEU A 116 -10.46 11.54 13.23
C LEU A 116 -9.35 12.51 13.62
N PHE A 117 -8.13 12.34 13.10
CA PHE A 117 -7.02 13.26 13.36
C PHE A 117 -7.20 14.63 12.72
N GLN A 118 -7.82 14.73 11.55
CA GLN A 118 -8.18 16.03 10.96
C GLN A 118 -9.14 16.84 11.85
N LEU A 119 -9.85 16.16 12.74
CA LEU A 119 -10.99 16.72 13.45
C LEU A 119 -10.71 16.90 14.93
N TYR A 120 -9.92 15.99 15.50
CA TYR A 120 -9.45 16.01 16.88
C TYR A 120 -7.93 16.05 16.89
N GLY A 121 -7.36 17.15 16.37
CA GLY A 121 -5.90 17.28 16.19
C GLY A 121 -5.07 17.08 17.47
N LYS A 122 -5.66 17.30 18.66
CA LYS A 122 -5.03 17.03 19.96
C LYS A 122 -4.66 15.55 20.15
N LEU A 123 -5.41 14.64 19.56
CA LEU A 123 -5.18 13.19 19.67
C LEU A 123 -3.98 12.71 18.85
N ILE A 124 -3.47 13.52 17.92
CA ILE A 124 -2.33 13.15 17.07
C ILE A 124 -1.10 12.90 17.96
N GLN A 125 -0.74 13.88 18.80
CA GLN A 125 0.49 13.83 19.60
C GLN A 125 0.46 12.71 20.65
N SER A 126 -0.71 12.33 21.17
CA SER A 126 -0.83 11.25 22.15
C SER A 126 -0.85 9.85 21.52
N ASN A 127 -1.28 9.71 20.25
CA ASN A 127 -1.50 8.40 19.63
C ASN A 127 -0.45 8.02 18.59
N ILE A 128 0.10 8.99 17.84
CA ILE A 128 1.10 8.72 16.79
C ILE A 128 2.34 7.97 17.29
N PRO A 129 2.93 8.30 18.46
CA PRO A 129 4.11 7.58 18.95
C PRO A 129 3.91 6.07 19.10
N ASN A 130 2.67 5.63 19.39
CA ASN A 130 2.34 4.21 19.54
C ASN A 130 1.85 3.59 18.22
N LEU A 131 1.00 4.31 17.47
CA LEU A 131 0.36 3.78 16.27
C LEU A 131 1.31 3.69 15.08
N LEU A 132 2.19 4.69 14.90
CA LEU A 132 3.05 4.78 13.72
C LEU A 132 4.02 3.60 13.61
N PRO A 133 4.77 3.20 14.66
CA PRO A 133 5.66 2.04 14.57
C PRO A 133 4.92 0.74 14.21
N LEU A 134 3.69 0.56 14.70
CA LEU A 134 2.86 -0.61 14.40
C LEU A 134 2.46 -0.65 12.92
N MET A 135 2.07 0.49 12.36
CA MET A 135 1.73 0.62 10.94
C MET A 135 2.97 0.40 10.05
N VAL A 136 4.12 0.96 10.42
CA VAL A 136 5.41 0.73 9.72
C VAL A 136 5.79 -0.76 9.75
N ALA A 137 5.62 -1.42 10.90
CA ALA A 137 5.86 -2.86 11.00
C ALA A 137 4.91 -3.65 10.09
N ALA A 138 3.62 -3.29 10.06
CA ALA A 138 2.59 -3.98 9.27
C ALA A 138 2.83 -3.90 7.76
N ILE A 139 3.20 -2.73 7.22
CA ILE A 139 3.51 -2.57 5.78
C ILE A 139 4.77 -3.35 5.37
N SER A 140 5.63 -3.67 6.34
CA SER A 140 6.88 -4.38 6.14
C SER A 140 6.74 -5.90 6.28
N VAL A 141 5.56 -6.42 6.69
CA VAL A 141 5.32 -7.86 6.79
C VAL A 141 5.29 -8.47 5.39
N PRO A 142 6.18 -9.43 5.07
CA PRO A 142 6.15 -10.11 3.79
C PRO A 142 4.94 -11.05 3.70
N GLY A 143 4.39 -11.17 2.49
CA GLY A 143 3.45 -12.25 2.17
C GLY A 143 4.19 -13.49 1.67
N PRO A 144 3.48 -14.60 1.41
CA PRO A 144 4.11 -15.80 0.83
C PRO A 144 4.62 -15.55 -0.59
N ASP A 145 5.80 -16.09 -0.92
CA ASP A 145 6.43 -15.94 -2.26
C ASP A 145 5.62 -16.61 -3.37
N LYS A 146 4.98 -17.74 -3.05
CA LYS A 146 4.11 -18.49 -3.97
C LYS A 146 2.70 -18.51 -3.40
N VAL A 147 1.81 -17.80 -4.07
CA VAL A 147 0.39 -17.74 -3.71
C VAL A 147 -0.37 -18.78 -4.53
N SER A 148 -0.97 -19.76 -3.87
CA SER A 148 -1.89 -20.71 -4.51
C SER A 148 -3.09 -19.99 -5.12
N SER A 149 -3.69 -20.55 -6.16
CA SER A 149 -4.83 -19.93 -6.87
C SER A 149 -5.98 -19.54 -5.93
N HIS A 150 -6.25 -20.38 -4.93
CA HIS A 150 -7.33 -20.18 -3.95
C HIS A 150 -7.01 -19.10 -2.90
N LEU A 151 -5.74 -18.73 -2.67
CA LEU A 151 -5.34 -17.67 -1.73
C LEU A 151 -5.09 -16.31 -2.40
N LYS A 152 -5.28 -16.22 -3.72
CA LYS A 152 -5.06 -14.97 -4.48
C LYS A 152 -5.90 -13.81 -3.94
N THR A 153 -7.17 -14.05 -3.60
CA THR A 153 -8.05 -13.00 -3.07
C THR A 153 -7.54 -12.47 -1.74
N GLN A 154 -7.18 -13.36 -0.80
CA GLN A 154 -6.64 -12.98 0.51
C GLN A 154 -5.30 -12.25 0.39
N PHE A 155 -4.46 -12.65 -0.57
CA PHE A 155 -3.21 -11.95 -0.85
C PHE A 155 -3.46 -10.54 -1.41
N ILE A 156 -4.45 -10.37 -2.29
CA ILE A 156 -4.87 -9.04 -2.79
C ILE A 156 -5.41 -8.19 -1.63
N GLU A 157 -6.18 -8.77 -0.71
CA GLU A 157 -6.69 -8.08 0.48
C GLU A 157 -5.55 -7.65 1.43
N LEU A 158 -4.56 -8.53 1.67
CA LEU A 158 -3.34 -8.19 2.41
C LEU A 158 -2.63 -6.99 1.76
N LYS A 159 -2.39 -7.05 0.44
CA LYS A 159 -1.74 -5.95 -0.28
C LYS A 159 -2.57 -4.67 -0.21
N GLY A 160 -3.89 -4.76 -0.37
CA GLY A 160 -4.80 -3.62 -0.22
C GLY A 160 -4.68 -2.97 1.16
N ALA A 161 -4.69 -3.76 2.23
CA ALA A 161 -4.52 -3.28 3.60
C ALA A 161 -3.17 -2.57 3.81
N GLN A 162 -2.08 -3.17 3.31
CA GLN A 162 -0.74 -2.55 3.38
C GLN A 162 -0.69 -1.23 2.61
N VAL A 163 -1.27 -1.16 1.41
CA VAL A 163 -1.27 0.05 0.58
C VAL A 163 -2.14 1.17 1.17
N LYS A 164 -3.28 0.85 1.79
CA LYS A 164 -4.06 1.85 2.55
C LYS A 164 -3.30 2.37 3.77
N THR A 165 -2.56 1.49 4.44
CA THR A 165 -1.69 1.89 5.56
C THR A 165 -0.57 2.81 5.08
N VAL A 166 0.09 2.47 3.95
CA VAL A 166 1.08 3.35 3.29
C VAL A 166 0.47 4.71 2.97
N SER A 167 -0.72 4.75 2.37
CA SER A 167 -1.40 6.00 1.99
C SER A 167 -1.63 6.92 3.19
N PHE A 168 -1.88 6.35 4.38
CA PHE A 168 -1.99 7.11 5.62
C PHE A 168 -0.63 7.56 6.15
N LEU A 169 0.39 6.69 6.12
CA LEU A 169 1.75 7.07 6.51
C LEU A 169 2.29 8.20 5.63
N THR A 170 2.00 8.18 4.32
CA THR A 170 2.40 9.26 3.41
C THR A 170 1.62 10.57 3.65
N TYR A 171 0.36 10.49 4.08
CA TYR A 171 -0.39 11.65 4.56
C TYR A 171 0.30 12.31 5.77
N LEU A 172 0.83 11.52 6.70
CA LEU A 172 1.50 12.02 7.90
C LEU A 172 2.87 12.66 7.62
N LEU A 173 3.49 12.44 6.46
CA LEU A 173 4.83 12.98 6.11
C LEU A 173 4.93 14.50 6.30
N LYS A 174 3.84 15.23 6.07
CA LYS A 174 3.83 16.70 6.18
C LYS A 174 3.59 17.20 7.60
N SER A 175 2.72 16.54 8.37
CA SER A 175 2.28 17.04 9.68
C SER A 175 3.05 16.44 10.85
N CYS A 176 3.64 15.25 10.68
CA CYS A 176 4.28 14.46 11.74
C CYS A 176 5.71 14.03 11.34
N ALA A 177 6.43 14.90 10.62
CA ALA A 177 7.74 14.57 10.03
C ALA A 177 8.76 14.07 11.07
N GLU A 178 8.76 14.63 12.28
CA GLU A 178 9.68 14.24 13.36
C GLU A 178 9.52 12.78 13.78
N TYR A 179 8.28 12.29 13.85
CA TYR A 179 7.97 10.89 14.19
C TYR A 179 8.26 9.93 13.05
N ILE A 180 8.20 10.39 11.80
CA ILE A 180 8.43 9.54 10.62
C ILE A 180 9.91 9.38 10.30
N ARG A 181 10.73 10.39 10.58
CA ARG A 181 12.16 10.40 10.23
C ARG A 181 12.93 9.13 10.66
N PRO A 182 12.73 8.56 11.86
CA PRO A 182 13.38 7.30 12.25
C PRO A 182 12.99 6.09 11.38
N HIS A 183 11.88 6.18 10.65
CA HIS A 183 11.29 5.10 9.87
C HIS A 183 11.37 5.34 8.35
N GLU A 184 11.99 6.43 7.89
CA GLU A 184 12.07 6.84 6.48
C GLU A 184 12.47 5.68 5.56
N GLU A 185 13.62 5.06 5.83
CA GLU A 185 14.17 3.99 5.00
C GLU A 185 13.25 2.76 4.97
N SER A 186 12.64 2.41 6.11
CA SER A 186 11.70 1.29 6.19
C SER A 186 10.44 1.54 5.37
N ILE A 187 9.90 2.77 5.40
CA ILE A 187 8.72 3.14 4.62
C ILE A 187 9.05 3.09 3.12
N CYS A 188 10.15 3.72 2.70
CA CYS A 188 10.60 3.69 1.30
C CYS A 188 10.80 2.26 0.78
N LYS A 189 11.52 1.42 1.54
CA LYS A 189 11.73 0.01 1.19
C LYS A 189 10.41 -0.74 1.08
N SER A 190 9.49 -0.54 2.02
CA SER A 190 8.18 -1.22 2.00
C SER A 190 7.33 -0.80 0.81
N ILE A 191 7.32 0.48 0.42
CA ILE A 191 6.60 0.94 -0.79
C ILE A 191 7.15 0.25 -2.04
N VAL A 192 8.47 0.18 -2.21
CA VAL A 192 9.09 -0.46 -3.38
C VAL A 192 8.86 -1.98 -3.35
N ASN A 193 9.02 -2.63 -2.20
CA ASN A 193 8.73 -4.05 -2.06
C ASN A 193 7.26 -4.38 -2.35
N LEU A 194 6.33 -3.50 -1.98
CA LEU A 194 4.92 -3.65 -2.33
C LEU A 194 4.69 -3.53 -3.85
N LEU A 195 5.40 -2.63 -4.55
CA LEU A 195 5.32 -2.56 -6.02
C LEU A 195 5.84 -3.82 -6.71
N VAL A 196 6.92 -4.40 -6.19
CA VAL A 196 7.51 -5.65 -6.69
C VAL A 196 6.58 -6.83 -6.45
N THR A 197 5.97 -6.92 -5.26
CA THR A 197 5.18 -8.09 -4.83
C THR A 197 3.68 -7.99 -5.12
N CYS A 198 3.17 -6.80 -5.48
CA CYS A 198 1.76 -6.61 -5.79
C CYS A 198 1.40 -7.32 -7.10
N SER A 199 0.26 -8.00 -7.10
CA SER A 199 -0.37 -8.54 -8.30
C SER A 199 -0.74 -7.43 -9.31
N ASP A 200 -1.19 -7.81 -10.49
CA ASP A 200 -1.68 -6.87 -11.53
C ASP A 200 -3.05 -6.26 -11.18
N SER A 201 -3.14 -5.64 -10.01
CA SER A 201 -4.26 -4.82 -9.56
C SER A 201 -3.99 -3.35 -9.84
N ALA A 202 -4.65 -2.80 -10.85
CA ALA A 202 -4.43 -1.42 -11.30
C ALA A 202 -4.73 -0.39 -10.19
N SER A 203 -5.74 -0.65 -9.35
CA SER A 203 -6.10 0.23 -8.23
C SER A 203 -5.00 0.29 -7.17
N ILE A 204 -4.50 -0.88 -6.73
CA ILE A 204 -3.45 -0.98 -5.71
C ILE A 204 -2.15 -0.34 -6.22
N ARG A 205 -1.76 -0.65 -7.47
CA ARG A 205 -0.57 -0.07 -8.10
C ARG A 205 -0.67 1.45 -8.25
N LYS A 206 -1.83 1.97 -8.67
CA LYS A 206 -2.06 3.42 -8.74
C LYS A 206 -1.85 4.10 -7.39
N GLU A 207 -2.38 3.53 -6.32
CA GLU A 207 -2.23 4.07 -4.95
C GLU A 207 -0.77 4.05 -4.48
N LEU A 208 0.00 3.00 -4.81
CA LEU A 208 1.43 2.94 -4.54
C LEU A 208 2.21 4.01 -5.32
N LEU A 209 1.90 4.23 -6.61
CA LEU A 209 2.53 5.28 -7.41
C LEU A 209 2.21 6.68 -6.85
N VAL A 210 0.98 6.91 -6.38
CA VAL A 210 0.61 8.15 -5.70
C VAL A 210 1.38 8.31 -4.38
N SER A 211 1.55 7.22 -3.62
CA SER A 211 2.31 7.22 -2.37
C SER A 211 3.79 7.53 -2.60
N LEU A 212 4.41 6.93 -3.62
CA LEU A 212 5.78 7.28 -4.05
C LEU A 212 5.89 8.77 -4.43
N LYS A 213 4.92 9.30 -5.18
CA LYS A 213 4.90 10.71 -5.54
C LYS A 213 4.85 11.61 -4.31
N GLN A 214 4.07 11.25 -3.30
CA GLN A 214 3.99 11.99 -2.06
C GLN A 214 5.32 11.98 -1.31
N VAL A 215 6.02 10.84 -1.24
CA VAL A 215 7.37 10.74 -0.66
C VAL A 215 8.35 11.65 -1.39
N LEU A 216 8.35 11.66 -2.73
CA LEU A 216 9.24 12.51 -3.53
C LEU A 216 9.04 14.01 -3.28
N GLY A 217 7.80 14.43 -3.00
CA GLY A 217 7.47 15.81 -2.65
C GLY A 217 7.92 16.24 -1.25
N THR A 218 8.72 15.44 -0.54
CA THR A 218 9.17 15.69 0.83
C THR A 218 10.68 15.46 0.98
N ASP A 219 11.24 15.77 2.15
CA ASP A 219 12.65 15.53 2.45
C ASP A 219 13.00 14.03 2.58
N PHE A 220 11.97 13.18 2.74
CA PHE A 220 12.10 11.71 2.84
C PHE A 220 12.41 11.02 1.50
N LYS A 221 12.54 11.78 0.41
CA LYS A 221 12.87 11.25 -0.92
C LYS A 221 14.24 10.55 -0.95
N ARG A 222 15.14 10.90 -0.05
CA ARG A 222 16.49 10.31 0.02
C ARG A 222 16.44 8.81 0.29
N GLY A 223 15.48 8.33 1.08
CA GLY A 223 15.23 6.91 1.29
C GLY A 223 14.90 6.12 0.02
N LEU A 224 14.50 6.76 -1.08
CA LEU A 224 14.24 6.10 -2.37
C LEU A 224 15.50 5.91 -3.22
N PHE A 225 16.58 6.64 -2.94
CA PHE A 225 17.74 6.70 -3.83
C PHE A 225 18.46 5.34 -3.94
N PRO A 226 18.66 4.58 -2.84
CA PRO A 226 19.24 3.24 -2.92
C PRO A 226 18.36 2.22 -3.66
N LEU A 227 17.10 2.57 -3.95
CA LEU A 227 16.10 1.68 -4.58
C LEU A 227 15.90 2.02 -6.07
N ILE A 228 16.70 2.93 -6.62
CA ILE A 228 16.53 3.46 -7.98
C ILE A 228 16.59 2.36 -9.04
N ASP A 229 17.48 1.37 -8.90
CA ASP A 229 17.65 0.32 -9.91
C ASP A 229 16.39 -0.53 -10.08
N THR A 230 15.69 -0.79 -8.96
CA THR A 230 14.40 -1.46 -8.94
C THR A 230 13.30 -0.56 -9.52
N LEU A 231 13.30 0.73 -9.19
CA LEU A 231 12.31 1.69 -9.71
C LEU A 231 12.48 1.99 -11.21
N LEU A 232 13.69 1.81 -11.77
CA LEU A 232 13.97 1.89 -13.19
C LEU A 232 13.45 0.67 -13.98
N GLU A 233 12.91 -0.34 -13.31
CA GLU A 233 12.21 -1.44 -13.97
C GLU A 233 10.76 -1.06 -14.23
N GLU A 234 10.43 -0.80 -15.49
CA GLU A 234 9.07 -0.45 -15.92
C GLU A 234 8.01 -1.45 -15.44
N ARG A 235 8.34 -2.74 -15.46
CA ARG A 235 7.47 -3.83 -14.99
C ARG A 235 7.18 -3.74 -13.49
N VAL A 236 8.11 -3.22 -12.68
CA VAL A 236 7.88 -3.02 -11.25
C VAL A 236 6.86 -1.93 -10.99
N LEU A 237 6.94 -0.82 -11.72
CA LEU A 237 6.02 0.31 -11.55
C LEU A 237 4.61 -0.02 -12.06
N VAL A 238 4.54 -0.57 -13.26
CA VAL A 238 3.29 -0.67 -14.02
C VAL A 238 2.64 -2.05 -13.92
N GLY A 239 3.43 -3.10 -13.68
CA GLY A 239 2.98 -4.49 -13.68
C GLY A 239 3.14 -5.18 -15.03
N THR A 240 2.68 -6.42 -15.10
CA THR A 240 2.72 -7.27 -16.30
C THR A 240 1.38 -7.34 -17.04
N GLY A 241 0.29 -6.94 -16.39
CA GLY A 241 -1.05 -7.01 -16.95
C GLY A 241 -1.34 -5.85 -17.89
N GLN A 242 -1.90 -6.14 -19.07
CA GLN A 242 -2.18 -5.15 -20.11
C GLN A 242 -3.03 -3.97 -19.61
N ALA A 243 -4.07 -4.23 -18.82
CA ALA A 243 -4.93 -3.18 -18.27
C ALA A 243 -4.19 -2.25 -17.30
N CYS A 244 -3.28 -2.79 -16.47
CA CYS A 244 -2.41 -1.98 -15.64
C CYS A 244 -1.44 -1.17 -16.50
N PHE A 245 -0.90 -1.80 -17.55
CA PHE A 245 0.00 -1.17 -18.51
C PHE A 245 -0.59 0.07 -19.17
N GLU A 246 -1.76 -0.07 -19.77
CA GLU A 246 -2.38 1.07 -20.47
C GLU A 246 -2.80 2.19 -19.52
N SER A 247 -3.30 1.85 -18.33
CA SER A 247 -3.84 2.84 -17.39
C SER A 247 -2.78 3.58 -16.57
N LEU A 248 -1.65 2.94 -16.23
CA LEU A 248 -0.69 3.49 -15.27
C LEU A 248 0.56 4.10 -15.91
N ARG A 249 0.86 3.78 -17.17
CA ARG A 249 2.04 4.30 -17.88
C ARG A 249 2.26 5.82 -17.73
N PRO A 250 1.25 6.69 -17.97
CA PRO A 250 1.47 8.14 -17.86
C PRO A 250 1.91 8.58 -16.46
N LEU A 251 1.32 7.99 -15.42
CA LEU A 251 1.66 8.28 -14.02
C LEU A 251 3.06 7.74 -13.68
N ALA A 252 3.35 6.50 -14.06
CA ALA A 252 4.62 5.83 -13.78
C ALA A 252 5.80 6.56 -14.44
N TYR A 253 5.70 6.95 -15.72
CA TYR A 253 6.79 7.64 -16.41
C TYR A 253 7.00 9.07 -15.90
N SER A 254 5.91 9.79 -15.59
CA SER A 254 6.02 11.13 -14.99
C SER A 254 6.73 11.04 -13.64
N LEU A 255 6.35 10.06 -12.82
CA LEU A 255 6.98 9.80 -11.53
C LEU A 255 8.46 9.42 -11.69
N LEU A 256 8.77 8.50 -12.62
CA LEU A 256 10.13 8.06 -12.85
C LEU A 256 11.03 9.21 -13.32
N ALA A 257 10.51 10.10 -14.16
CA ALA A 257 11.23 11.30 -14.58
C ALA A 257 11.53 12.23 -13.40
N GLU A 258 10.58 12.40 -12.48
CA GLU A 258 10.75 13.20 -11.27
C GLU A 258 11.78 12.58 -10.32
N ILE A 259 11.75 11.26 -10.12
CA ILE A 259 12.76 10.52 -9.33
C ILE A 259 14.14 10.75 -9.93
N VAL A 260 14.30 10.44 -11.22
CA VAL A 260 15.59 10.59 -11.93
C VAL A 260 16.10 12.01 -11.85
N HIS A 261 15.22 13.00 -12.03
CA HIS A 261 15.59 14.40 -11.89
C HIS A 261 16.17 14.70 -10.50
N HIS A 262 15.57 14.16 -9.43
CA HIS A 262 16.07 14.36 -8.07
C HIS A 262 17.40 13.66 -7.78
N VAL A 263 17.64 12.48 -8.35
CA VAL A 263 18.85 11.67 -8.07
C VAL A 263 19.99 11.90 -9.05
N ARG A 264 19.80 12.72 -10.09
CA ARG A 264 20.68 12.78 -11.27
C ARG A 264 22.17 12.95 -10.98
N ALA A 265 22.53 13.69 -9.94
CA ALA A 265 23.94 13.91 -9.55
C ALA A 265 24.61 12.61 -9.07
N ASP A 266 23.85 11.75 -8.40
CA ASP A 266 24.37 10.53 -7.77
C ASP A 266 24.34 9.31 -8.71
N LEU A 267 23.74 9.43 -9.90
CA LEU A 267 23.57 8.32 -10.85
C LEU A 267 24.87 7.92 -11.55
N SER A 268 25.21 6.64 -11.56
CA SER A 268 26.32 6.12 -12.38
C SER A 268 26.06 6.25 -13.88
N LEU A 269 27.11 6.21 -14.71
CA LEU A 269 26.97 6.25 -16.18
C LEU A 269 26.16 5.07 -16.74
N SER A 270 26.23 3.89 -16.10
CA SER A 270 25.42 2.73 -16.49
C SER A 270 23.93 2.97 -16.22
N GLN A 271 23.59 3.58 -15.08
CA GLN A 271 22.23 3.98 -14.76
C GLN A 271 21.72 5.07 -15.71
N LEU A 272 22.53 6.10 -15.99
CA LEU A 272 22.21 7.16 -16.95
C LEU A 272 21.94 6.58 -18.34
N SER A 273 22.78 5.67 -18.82
CA SER A 273 22.58 4.98 -20.10
C SER A 273 21.24 4.24 -20.16
N ARG A 274 20.92 3.47 -19.12
CA ARG A 274 19.64 2.74 -19.00
C ARG A 274 18.44 3.69 -18.99
N ILE A 275 18.55 4.82 -18.30
CA ILE A 275 17.52 5.87 -18.25
C ILE A 275 17.32 6.49 -19.63
N ILE A 276 18.40 6.92 -20.29
CA ILE A 276 18.32 7.53 -21.64
C ILE A 276 17.67 6.56 -22.61
N TYR A 277 18.03 5.27 -22.60
CA TYR A 277 17.41 4.26 -23.44
C TYR A 277 15.90 4.13 -23.18
N LEU A 278 15.49 4.06 -21.91
CA LEU A 278 14.08 3.97 -21.53
C LEU A 278 13.28 5.19 -21.99
N PHE A 279 13.75 6.40 -21.68
CA PHE A 279 13.06 7.64 -22.04
C PHE A 279 13.09 7.94 -23.54
N SER A 280 14.11 7.48 -24.27
CA SER A 280 14.13 7.52 -25.74
C SER A 280 13.05 6.60 -26.34
N ARG A 281 12.90 5.38 -25.82
CA ARG A 281 11.82 4.48 -26.25
C ARG A 281 10.44 5.10 -26.01
N ASN A 282 10.23 5.70 -24.85
CA ASN A 282 8.98 6.38 -24.51
C ASN A 282 8.71 7.59 -25.42
N MET A 283 9.74 8.31 -25.86
CA MET A 283 9.60 9.41 -26.83
C MET A 283 9.04 8.93 -28.17
N HIS A 284 9.44 7.75 -28.63
CA HIS A 284 9.03 7.19 -29.92
C HIS A 284 7.74 6.38 -29.84
N ASP A 285 7.15 6.19 -28.65
CA ASP A 285 5.89 5.48 -28.48
C ASP A 285 4.70 6.40 -28.81
N SER A 286 4.06 6.16 -29.96
CA SER A 286 2.90 6.93 -30.43
C SER A 286 1.62 6.70 -29.61
N THR A 287 1.60 5.71 -28.71
CA THR A 287 0.46 5.45 -27.83
C THR A 287 0.43 6.35 -26.59
N LEU A 288 1.51 7.09 -26.33
CA LEU A 288 1.62 8.03 -25.21
C LEU A 288 1.18 9.44 -25.60
N SER A 289 0.65 10.18 -24.62
CA SER A 289 0.25 11.57 -24.82
C SER A 289 1.46 12.49 -25.03
N LEU A 290 1.25 13.60 -25.76
CA LEU A 290 2.27 14.63 -25.98
C LEU A 290 2.92 15.18 -24.70
N ASN A 291 2.17 15.23 -23.58
CA ASN A 291 2.69 15.67 -22.29
C ASN A 291 3.81 14.75 -21.78
N ILE A 292 3.67 13.43 -21.99
CA ILE A 292 4.69 12.45 -21.62
C ILE A 292 5.91 12.58 -22.53
N HIS A 293 5.73 12.73 -23.84
CA HIS A 293 6.83 13.00 -24.76
C HIS A 293 7.62 14.25 -24.33
N THR A 294 6.93 15.35 -24.03
CA THR A 294 7.55 16.59 -23.55
C THR A 294 8.34 16.36 -22.25
N THR A 295 7.81 15.55 -21.33
CA THR A 295 8.49 15.18 -20.08
C THR A 295 9.76 14.37 -20.34
N CYS A 296 9.70 13.40 -21.26
CA CYS A 296 10.86 12.60 -21.67
C CYS A 296 11.96 13.48 -22.27
N ALA A 297 11.61 14.44 -23.15
CA ALA A 297 12.58 15.34 -23.79
C ALA A 297 13.26 16.23 -22.75
N ARG A 298 12.46 16.83 -21.86
CA ARG A 298 12.97 17.68 -20.80
C ARG A 298 13.91 16.92 -19.87
N LEU A 299 13.57 15.67 -19.51
CA LEU A 299 14.43 14.85 -18.69
C LEU A 299 15.77 14.58 -19.38
N MET A 300 15.74 14.09 -20.63
CA MET A 300 16.97 13.80 -21.38
C MET A 300 17.87 15.03 -21.51
N LEU A 301 17.28 16.22 -21.75
CA LEU A 301 18.03 17.48 -21.77
C LEU A 301 18.71 17.78 -20.41
N ASN A 302 17.99 17.57 -19.30
CA ASN A 302 18.52 17.77 -17.95
C ASN A 302 19.58 16.73 -17.53
N LEU A 303 19.75 15.64 -18.29
CA LEU A 303 20.77 14.63 -18.03
C LEU A 303 22.07 14.88 -18.80
N VAL A 304 22.10 15.84 -19.74
CA VAL A 304 23.30 16.18 -20.52
C VAL A 304 24.45 16.63 -19.61
N GLU A 305 24.17 17.51 -18.65
CA GLU A 305 25.16 18.02 -17.71
C GLU A 305 25.74 16.90 -16.81
N PRO A 306 24.93 16.07 -16.11
CA PRO A 306 25.45 14.91 -15.37
C PRO A 306 26.26 13.93 -16.22
N ILE A 307 25.89 13.71 -17.49
CA ILE A 307 26.64 12.84 -18.41
C ILE A 307 27.99 13.47 -18.75
N PHE A 308 28.02 14.77 -19.02
CA PHE A 308 29.24 15.50 -19.34
C PHE A 308 30.23 15.48 -18.18
N GLU A 309 29.78 15.84 -16.97
CA GLU A 309 30.62 15.85 -15.76
C GLU A 309 31.29 14.49 -15.51
N LYS A 310 30.51 13.41 -15.54
CA LYS A 310 31.04 12.04 -15.30
C LYS A 310 31.90 11.52 -16.46
N GLY A 311 31.67 12.00 -17.67
CA GLY A 311 32.50 11.68 -18.83
C GLY A 311 33.90 12.30 -18.75
N VAL A 312 34.02 13.50 -18.18
CA VAL A 312 35.31 14.17 -17.93
C VAL A 312 36.08 13.46 -16.82
N ASP A 313 35.41 13.08 -15.73
CA ASP A 313 36.04 12.37 -14.62
C ASP A 313 36.70 11.05 -15.06
N GLN A 314 36.08 10.30 -15.98
CA GLN A 314 36.65 9.06 -16.52
C GLN A 314 37.85 9.24 -17.45
N GLN A 315 38.01 10.41 -18.08
CA GLN A 315 39.20 10.71 -18.89
C GLN A 315 40.39 11.20 -18.06
N SER A 316 40.14 11.56 -16.79
CA SER A 316 41.15 12.10 -15.87
C SER A 316 41.71 11.08 -14.86
N MET A 317 41.20 9.85 -14.84
CA MET A 317 41.75 8.69 -14.12
C MET A 317 42.45 7.73 -15.09
#